data_AF-A0A7V6LM69-F1
#
_entry.id   AF-A0A7V6LM69-F1
#
_cell.length_a   1.000
_cell.length_b   1.000
_cell.length_c   1.000
_cell.angle_alpha   90.00
_cell.angle_beta   90.00
_cell.angle_gamma   90.00
#
_symmetry.space_group_name_H-M   'P 1'
#
loop_
_entity.id
_entity.type
_entity.pdbx_description
1 polymer ?
#
loop_
_entity_poly.entity_id
_entity_poly.type
_entity_poly.pdbx_seq_one_letter_code
_entity_poly.pdbx_strand_id
1 'polypeptide(L)' 'RTDFQNDSAVRRFAYQLHRLGVDDELRRLGVQHGDTVRIFEYEFEFSD' A
#
# COMPACT_ATOMS: atom_id res chain seq x y z
N ARG A 1 4.92 22.98 9.63
CA ARG A 1 3.79 23.08 8.71
C ARG A 1 3.59 21.67 8.15
N THR A 2 2.75 20.88 8.81
CA THR A 2 2.54 19.47 8.49
C THR A 2 1.49 19.40 7.39
N ASP A 3 1.83 18.78 6.27
CA ASP A 3 0.96 18.69 5.09
C ASP A 3 -0.10 17.59 5.32
N PHE A 4 -1.14 17.92 6.09
CA PHE A 4 -2.24 17.01 6.41
C PHE A 4 -3.20 16.77 5.21
N GLN A 5 -2.93 17.38 4.05
CA GLN A 5 -3.76 17.27 2.86
C GLN A 5 -3.65 15.90 2.17
N ASN A 6 -2.50 15.21 2.31
CA ASN A 6 -2.26 13.95 1.58
C ASN A 6 -2.43 12.68 2.43
N ASP A 7 -2.19 12.77 3.73
CA ASP A 7 -2.23 11.64 4.66
C ASP A 7 -3.57 10.90 4.65
N SER A 8 -4.67 11.67 4.61
CA SER A 8 -6.02 11.12 4.57
C SER A 8 -6.36 10.50 3.21
N ALA A 9 -5.85 11.08 2.12
CA ALA A 9 -6.06 10.56 0.77
C ALA A 9 -5.26 9.27 0.55
N VAL A 10 -4.01 9.24 1.00
CA VAL A 10 -3.13 8.06 0.99
C VAL A 10 -3.73 6.91 1.80
N ARG A 11 -4.21 7.18 3.02
CA ARG A 11 -4.89 6.14 3.83
C ARG A 11 -6.13 5.58 3.15
N ARG A 12 -6.94 6.42 2.50
CA ARG A 12 -8.11 5.95 1.73
C ARG A 12 -7.70 5.15 0.50
N PHE A 13 -6.62 5.53 -0.17
CA PHE A 13 -6.10 4.80 -1.32
C PHE A 13 -5.58 3.42 -0.91
N ALA A 14 -4.74 3.34 0.12
CA ALA A 14 -4.27 2.07 0.68
C ALA A 14 -5.46 1.17 1.10
N TYR A 15 -6.46 1.73 1.80
CA TYR A 15 -7.65 0.96 2.19
C TYR A 15 -8.44 0.41 1.00
N GLN A 16 -8.54 1.17 -0.10
CA GLN A 16 -9.18 0.69 -1.32
C GLN A 16 -8.39 -0.45 -1.96
N LEU A 17 -7.06 -0.35 -2.00
CA LEU A 17 -6.18 -1.41 -2.52
C LEU A 17 -6.34 -2.71 -1.72
N HIS A 18 -6.32 -2.63 -0.38
CA HIS A 18 -6.59 -3.77 0.49
C HIS A 18 -7.96 -4.41 0.18
N ARG A 19 -9.01 -3.59 0.04
CA ARG A 19 -10.37 -4.09 -0.31
C ARG A 19 -10.49 -4.70 -1.70
N LEU A 20 -9.61 -4.33 -2.63
CA LEU A 20 -9.55 -4.92 -3.97
C LEU A 20 -8.81 -6.27 -3.99
N GLY A 21 -8.25 -6.71 -2.85
CA GLY A 21 -7.50 -7.97 -2.76
C GLY A 21 -6.05 -7.83 -3.23
N VAL A 22 -5.49 -6.62 -3.20
CA VAL A 22 -4.08 -6.39 -3.58
C VAL A 22 -3.14 -7.19 -2.69
N ASP A 23 -3.44 -7.33 -1.39
CA ASP A 23 -2.61 -8.14 -0.48
C ASP A 23 -2.58 -9.61 -0.89
N ASP A 24 -3.70 -10.16 -1.34
CA ASP A 24 -3.78 -11.55 -1.80
C ASP A 24 -2.96 -11.75 -3.07
N GLU A 25 -2.98 -10.78 -3.99
CA GLU A 25 -2.16 -10.83 -5.19
C GLU A 25 -0.66 -10.66 -4.88
N LEU A 26 -0.30 -9.75 -3.96
CA LEU A 26 1.08 -9.59 -3.50
C LEU A 26 1.60 -10.89 -2.86
N ARG A 27 0.80 -11.57 -2.04
CA ARG A 27 1.14 -12.90 -1.50
C ARG A 27 1.27 -13.95 -2.60
N ARG A 28 0.38 -13.96 -3.60
CA ARG A 28 0.48 -14.87 -4.76
C ARG A 28 1.74 -14.64 -5.60
N LEU A 29 2.17 -13.38 -5.70
CA LEU A 29 3.42 -13.00 -6.37
C LEU A 29 4.67 -13.35 -5.54
N GLY A 30 4.49 -13.76 -4.28
CA GLY A 30 5.58 -14.17 -3.39
C GLY A 30 6.29 -13.01 -2.69
N VAL A 31 5.63 -11.85 -2.60
CA VAL A 31 6.11 -10.70 -1.81
C VAL A 31 6.20 -11.10 -0.35
N GLN A 32 7.32 -10.79 0.29
CA GLN A 32 7.61 -11.13 1.68
C GLN A 32 7.55 -9.89 2.58
N HIS A 33 7.45 -10.12 3.89
CA HIS A 33 7.54 -9.06 4.87
C HIS A 33 8.87 -8.30 4.73
N GLY A 34 8.80 -6.98 4.60
CA GLY A 34 9.95 -6.10 4.38
C GLY A 34 10.22 -5.78 2.91
N ASP A 35 9.51 -6.41 1.97
CA ASP A 35 9.63 -6.06 0.55
C ASP A 35 8.97 -4.71 0.26
N THR A 36 9.62 -3.93 -0.60
CA THR A 36 9.09 -2.64 -1.04
C THR A 36 8.15 -2.84 -2.23
N VAL A 37 6.89 -2.50 -2.04
CA VAL A 37 5.85 -2.57 -3.07
C VAL A 37 5.55 -1.16 -3.57
N ARG A 38 5.57 -1.00 -4.90
CA ARG A 38 5.26 0.28 -5.55
C ARG A 38 4.03 0.15 -6.44
N ILE A 39 3.02 0.97 -6.15
CA ILE A 39 1.77 1.06 -6.89
C ILE A 39 1.59 2.51 -7.33
N PHE A 40 1.71 2.77 -8.63
CA PHE A 40 1.78 4.12 -9.22
C PHE A 40 2.90 4.96 -8.57
N GLU A 41 2.55 6.08 -7.94
CA GLU A 41 3.46 6.99 -7.24
C GLU A 41 3.57 6.66 -5.74
N TYR A 42 2.89 5.61 -5.27
CA TYR A 42 2.92 5.19 -3.88
C TYR A 42 3.86 4.02 -3.70
N GLU A 43 4.76 4.14 -2.73
CA GLU A 43 5.70 3.11 -2.34
C GLU A 43 5.53 2.84 -0.85
N PHE A 44 5.43 1.57 -0.49
CA PHE A 44 5.28 1.14 0.89
C PHE A 44 6.01 -0.18 1.12
N GLU A 45 6.37 -0.41 2.37
CA GLU A 45 6.91 -1.69 2.81
C GLU A 45 5.75 -2.64 3.10
N PHE A 46 5.78 -3.83 2.49
CA PHE A 46 4.79 -4.86 2.76
C PHE A 46 5.02 -5.41 4.17
N SER A 47 4.06 -5.16 5.04
CA SER A 47 3.97 -5.80 6.37
C SER A 47 2.80 -6.76 6.34
N ASP A 48 3.09 -8.06 6.25
CA ASP A 48 2.11 -9.15 6.45
C ASP A 48 1.65 -9.22 7.92
#